data_AF-A0A502FW73-F1
#
_entry.id   AF-A0A502FW73-F1
#
_cell.length_a   1.000
_cell.length_b   1.000
_cell.length_c   1.000
_cell.angle_alpha   90.00
_cell.angle_beta   90.00
_cell.angle_gamma   90.00
#
_symmetry.space_group_name_H-M   'P 1'
#
loop_
_entity.id
_entity.type
_entity.pdbx_description
1 polymer ?
#
loop_
_entity_poly.entity_id
_entity_poly.type
_entity_poly.pdbx_seq_one_letter_code
_entity_poly.pdbx_strand_id
1 'polypeptide(L)'
;MALLLAALALLALAALLVLLHGIPAEEPAPPPPPSLTPRQFEQHCGDVLAARGWSVAVGRGSGDQGVDVLARKDGRALVIQCKLHTRPVGNKAVQEALAGRGYAGADAAAVVSNAPYTAAAHALAARVGVLLLHVSDLPRVERLVDWPDAPASPRPEAAPARAKRRRPRRPAAAPARRSPAMPVAAALLAGIILLVPHRGPEPPAPPQPAARPARPRPPAVAVEQPEGAPSLRARRAA
;
A
#
# COMPACT_ATOMS: atom_id res chain seq x y z
N MET A 1 27.41 52.86 -7.64
CA MET A 1 28.27 51.94 -8.41
C MET A 1 29.07 50.99 -7.54
N ALA A 2 29.86 51.45 -6.55
CA ALA A 2 30.71 50.57 -5.73
C ALA A 2 29.94 49.44 -5.00
N LEU A 3 28.77 49.75 -4.42
CA LEU A 3 27.92 48.76 -3.74
C LEU A 3 27.38 47.67 -4.70
N LEU A 4 27.04 48.05 -5.92
CA LEU A 4 26.54 47.11 -6.94
C LEU A 4 27.65 46.14 -7.37
N LEU A 5 28.87 46.65 -7.58
CA LEU A 5 30.03 45.83 -7.93
C LEU A 5 30.40 44.86 -6.80
N ALA A 6 30.34 45.31 -5.54
CA ALA A 6 30.57 44.46 -4.38
C ALA A 6 29.52 43.34 -4.25
N ALA A 7 28.24 43.64 -4.47
CA ALA A 7 27.17 42.64 -4.44
C ALA A 7 27.33 41.59 -5.55
N LEU A 8 27.67 42.02 -6.77
CA LEU A 8 27.91 41.10 -7.90
C LEU A 8 29.14 40.21 -7.65
N ALA A 9 30.20 40.75 -7.07
CA ALA A 9 31.39 39.98 -6.70
C ALA A 9 31.09 38.92 -5.63
N LEU A 10 30.27 39.24 -4.63
CA LEU A 10 29.84 38.28 -3.60
C LEU A 10 28.96 37.18 -4.17
N LEU A 11 28.03 37.51 -5.07
CA LEU A 11 27.19 36.53 -5.76
C LEU A 11 28.02 35.60 -6.67
N ALA A 12 28.97 36.17 -7.42
CA ALA A 12 29.88 35.40 -8.27
C ALA A 12 30.79 34.48 -7.44
N LEU A 13 31.30 34.96 -6.31
CA LEU A 13 32.10 34.16 -5.38
C LEU A 13 31.27 33.04 -4.75
N ALA A 14 30.04 33.31 -4.31
CA ALA A 14 29.15 32.29 -3.79
C ALA A 14 28.82 31.21 -4.84
N ALA A 15 28.52 31.61 -6.08
CA ALA A 15 28.28 30.68 -7.18
C ALA A 15 29.54 29.86 -7.52
N LEU A 16 30.72 30.49 -7.53
CA LEU A 16 32.00 29.82 -7.72
C LEU A 16 32.29 28.83 -6.60
N LEU A 17 32.03 29.19 -5.34
CA LEU A 17 32.17 28.28 -4.21
C LEU A 17 31.22 27.09 -4.35
N VAL A 18 29.96 27.29 -4.77
CA VAL A 18 29.02 26.19 -5.03
C VAL A 18 29.50 25.29 -6.18
N LEU A 19 30.09 25.86 -7.24
CA LEU A 19 30.70 25.07 -8.32
C LEU A 19 31.95 24.30 -7.86
N LEU A 20 32.82 24.91 -7.05
CA LEU A 20 34.09 24.33 -6.59
C LEU A 20 33.90 23.26 -5.51
N HIS A 21 32.89 23.41 -4.65
CA HIS A 21 32.57 22.40 -3.62
C HIS A 21 31.73 21.25 -4.18
N GLY A 22 31.20 21.40 -5.40
CA GLY A 22 30.19 20.51 -5.96
C GLY A 22 28.86 20.63 -5.22
N ILE A 23 27.75 20.54 -5.94
CA ILE A 23 26.51 20.07 -5.30
C ILE A 23 26.88 18.70 -4.72
N PRO A 24 26.73 18.43 -3.41
CA PRO A 24 26.92 17.08 -2.92
C PRO A 24 25.98 16.21 -3.76
N ALA A 25 26.58 15.36 -4.61
CA ALA A 25 25.82 14.41 -5.40
C ALA A 25 24.95 13.70 -4.38
N GLU A 26 23.65 13.92 -4.45
CA GLU A 26 22.73 13.44 -3.46
C GLU A 26 22.83 11.92 -3.52
N GLU A 27 23.58 11.35 -2.58
CA GLU A 27 23.96 9.95 -2.69
C GLU A 27 22.65 9.15 -2.75
N PRO A 28 22.47 8.33 -3.80
CA PRO A 28 21.30 7.47 -3.87
C PRO A 28 21.29 6.62 -2.61
N ALA A 29 20.10 6.36 -2.06
CA ALA A 29 19.99 5.48 -0.90
C ALA A 29 20.81 4.21 -1.18
N PRO A 30 21.64 3.76 -0.22
CA PRO A 30 22.40 2.53 -0.40
C PRO A 30 21.41 1.40 -0.74
N PRO A 31 21.74 0.53 -1.71
CA PRO A 31 20.85 -0.57 -2.07
C PRO A 31 20.55 -1.39 -0.81
N PRO A 32 19.31 -1.87 -0.63
CA PRO A 32 18.97 -2.69 0.52
C PRO A 32 19.91 -3.90 0.57
N PRO A 33 20.41 -4.31 1.75
CA PRO A 33 21.31 -5.45 1.84
C PRO A 33 20.63 -6.71 1.27
N PRO A 34 21.40 -7.63 0.67
CA PRO A 34 20.88 -8.75 -0.14
C PRO A 34 20.06 -9.82 0.63
N SER A 35 19.68 -9.55 1.87
CA SER A 35 19.02 -10.50 2.78
C SER A 35 17.91 -9.89 3.64
N LEU A 36 17.30 -8.77 3.21
CA LEU A 36 16.15 -8.23 3.93
C LEU A 36 14.92 -9.16 3.81
N THR A 37 14.24 -9.36 4.94
CA THR A 37 12.85 -9.83 4.96
C THR A 37 11.91 -8.69 4.56
N PRO A 38 10.66 -8.96 4.09
CA PRO A 38 9.69 -7.90 3.79
C PRO A 38 9.50 -6.91 4.93
N ARG A 39 9.41 -7.41 6.17
CA ARG A 39 9.32 -6.57 7.37
C ARG A 39 10.53 -5.66 7.56
N GLN A 40 11.73 -6.17 7.31
CA GLN A 40 12.95 -5.36 7.40
C GLN A 40 13.04 -4.35 6.24
N PHE A 41 12.49 -4.68 5.07
CA PHE A 41 12.39 -3.74 3.96
C PHE A 41 11.43 -2.58 4.29
N GLU A 42 10.31 -2.86 4.93
CA GLU A 42 9.37 -1.83 5.44
C GLU A 42 10.06 -0.93 6.47
N GLN A 43 10.82 -1.52 7.41
CA GLN A 43 11.62 -0.76 8.37
C GLN A 43 12.69 0.10 7.68
N HIS A 44 13.42 -0.47 6.72
CA HIS A 44 14.45 0.24 5.95
C HIS A 44 13.86 1.45 5.20
N CYS A 45 12.70 1.30 4.55
CA CYS A 45 12.02 2.41 3.91
C CYS A 45 11.67 3.51 4.92
N GLY A 46 11.20 3.12 6.12
CA GLY A 46 10.94 4.05 7.22
C GLY A 46 12.20 4.78 7.70
N ASP A 47 13.32 4.06 7.85
CA ASP A 47 14.59 4.63 8.32
C ASP A 47 15.17 5.64 7.32
N VAL A 48 15.07 5.36 6.01
CA VAL A 48 15.49 6.30 4.94
C VAL A 48 14.71 7.61 5.03
N LEU A 49 13.40 7.54 5.27
CA LEU A 49 12.56 8.74 5.42
C LEU A 49 12.84 9.48 6.73
N ALA A 50 13.02 8.74 7.83
CA ALA A 50 13.36 9.32 9.12
C ALA A 50 14.69 10.09 9.05
N ALA A 51 15.70 9.55 8.33
CA ALA A 51 16.96 10.22 8.07
C ALA A 51 16.82 11.52 7.25
N ARG A 52 15.70 11.70 6.54
CA ARG A 52 15.34 12.92 5.78
C ARG A 52 14.37 13.84 6.55
N GLY A 53 14.20 13.60 7.84
CA GLY A 53 13.42 14.47 8.73
C GLY A 53 11.91 14.18 8.76
N TRP A 54 11.48 13.03 8.24
CA TRP A 54 10.09 12.61 8.36
C TRP A 54 9.80 12.00 9.74
N SER A 55 8.63 12.30 10.29
CA SER A 55 8.07 11.52 11.40
C SER A 55 7.43 10.26 10.84
N VAL A 56 7.97 9.09 11.20
CA VAL A 56 7.59 7.81 10.60
C VAL A 56 6.91 6.88 11.60
N ALA A 57 5.81 6.28 11.19
CA ALA A 57 5.19 5.15 11.86
C ALA A 57 5.16 3.96 10.90
N VAL A 58 5.89 2.90 11.24
CA VAL A 58 5.91 1.65 10.47
C VAL A 58 4.75 0.76 10.95
N GLY A 59 4.00 0.20 10.00
CA GLY A 59 2.88 -0.71 10.23
C GLY A 59 3.29 -1.95 11.02
N ARG A 60 2.32 -2.61 11.67
CA ARG A 60 2.59 -3.82 12.47
C ARG A 60 2.63 -5.10 11.63
N GLY A 61 2.59 -4.98 10.31
CA GLY A 61 2.40 -6.09 9.38
C GLY A 61 0.91 -6.37 9.17
N SER A 62 0.48 -7.62 9.37
CA SER A 62 -0.90 -8.05 9.04
C SER A 62 -2.00 -7.13 9.61
N GLY A 63 -2.98 -6.80 8.76
CA GLY A 63 -4.16 -6.01 9.13
C GLY A 63 -4.00 -4.49 9.04
N ASP A 64 -2.88 -4.00 8.51
CA ASP A 64 -2.55 -2.58 8.36
C ASP A 64 -3.28 -1.84 7.23
N GLN A 65 -4.23 -2.50 6.54
CA GLN A 65 -5.00 -1.93 5.45
C GLN A 65 -4.13 -1.39 4.29
N GLY A 66 -2.94 -1.94 4.10
CA GLY A 66 -2.00 -1.52 3.06
C GLY A 66 -1.14 -0.31 3.44
N VAL A 67 -0.99 -0.05 4.74
CA VAL A 67 -0.15 1.02 5.30
C VAL A 67 1.09 0.42 5.96
N ASP A 68 2.09 0.07 5.16
CA ASP A 68 3.35 -0.45 5.68
C ASP A 68 4.16 0.65 6.37
N VAL A 69 4.12 1.88 5.83
CA VAL A 69 4.75 3.07 6.41
C VAL A 69 3.83 4.28 6.27
N LEU A 70 3.61 5.00 7.37
CA LEU A 70 2.97 6.31 7.40
C LEU A 70 4.03 7.35 7.77
N ALA A 71 4.35 8.24 6.83
CA ALA A 71 5.34 9.30 7.01
C ALA A 71 4.65 10.67 7.06
N ARG A 72 5.07 11.55 7.97
CA ARG A 72 4.56 12.92 8.11
C ARG A 72 5.70 13.94 8.16
N LYS A 73 5.57 15.03 7.41
CA LYS A 73 6.51 16.17 7.39
C LYS A 73 5.79 17.42 6.91
N ASP A 74 6.07 18.58 7.50
CA ASP A 74 5.53 19.89 7.08
C ASP A 74 4.00 19.92 6.88
N GLY A 75 3.27 19.30 7.82
CA GLY A 75 1.81 19.20 7.74
C GLY A 75 1.29 18.22 6.68
N ARG A 76 2.16 17.61 5.86
CA ARG A 76 1.86 16.61 4.83
C ARG A 76 2.03 15.17 5.32
N ALA A 77 1.26 14.24 4.78
CA ALA A 77 1.31 12.81 5.10
C ALA A 77 1.33 11.99 3.83
N LEU A 78 2.19 10.97 3.87
CA LEU A 78 2.39 10.00 2.82
C LEU A 78 2.18 8.60 3.39
N VAL A 79 1.28 7.84 2.77
CA VAL A 79 1.19 6.39 2.96
C VAL A 79 2.09 5.70 1.96
N ILE A 80 2.82 4.68 2.42
CA ILE A 80 3.68 3.88 1.57
C ILE A 80 3.35 2.41 1.78
N GLN A 81 3.06 1.73 0.67
CA GLN A 81 3.08 0.28 0.56
C GLN A 81 4.45 -0.15 0.03
N CYS A 82 5.22 -0.87 0.84
CA CYS A 82 6.50 -1.45 0.48
C CYS A 82 6.30 -2.83 -0.16
N LYS A 83 7.06 -3.11 -1.22
CA LYS A 83 7.00 -4.37 -1.97
C LYS A 83 8.42 -4.85 -2.26
N LEU A 84 8.89 -5.81 -1.47
CA LEU A 84 10.14 -6.54 -1.74
C LEU A 84 9.84 -7.75 -2.63
N HIS A 85 10.16 -7.69 -3.92
CA HIS A 85 9.81 -8.72 -4.89
C HIS A 85 10.96 -9.06 -5.85
N THR A 86 10.88 -10.27 -6.43
CA THR A 86 11.77 -10.74 -7.51
C THR A 86 11.11 -10.64 -8.89
N ARG A 87 9.82 -10.30 -8.95
CA ARG A 87 9.03 -10.14 -10.17
C ARG A 87 8.41 -8.75 -10.21
N PRO A 88 8.03 -8.24 -11.40
CA PRO A 88 7.39 -6.94 -11.51
C PRO A 88 6.13 -6.81 -10.64
N VAL A 89 5.99 -5.67 -9.99
CA VAL A 89 4.87 -5.36 -9.09
C VAL A 89 3.60 -5.03 -9.90
N GLY A 90 2.47 -5.63 -9.49
CA GLY A 90 1.17 -5.51 -10.17
C GLY A 90 0.14 -4.61 -9.47
N ASN A 91 -1.05 -4.52 -10.05
CA ASN A 91 -2.14 -3.63 -9.62
C ASN A 91 -2.53 -3.74 -8.14
N LYS A 92 -2.41 -4.93 -7.55
CA LYS A 92 -2.79 -5.16 -6.14
C LYS A 92 -2.06 -4.20 -5.20
N ALA A 93 -0.77 -3.95 -5.42
CA ALA A 93 0.00 -3.03 -4.58
C ALA A 93 -0.52 -1.59 -4.68
N VAL A 94 -0.93 -1.17 -5.88
CA VAL A 94 -1.50 0.16 -6.12
C VAL A 94 -2.86 0.32 -5.44
N GLN A 95 -3.69 -0.73 -5.50
CA GLN A 95 -5.00 -0.76 -4.85
C GLN A 95 -4.86 -0.70 -3.32
N GLU A 96 -3.90 -1.44 -2.77
CA GLU A 96 -3.57 -1.42 -1.33
C GLU A 96 -3.12 -0.02 -0.89
N ALA A 97 -2.17 0.60 -1.59
CA ALA A 97 -1.71 1.95 -1.27
C ALA A 97 -2.82 3.00 -1.37
N LEU A 98 -3.69 2.88 -2.39
CA LEU A 98 -4.86 3.75 -2.55
C LEU A 98 -5.84 3.62 -1.37
N ALA A 99 -6.14 2.39 -0.96
CA ALA A 99 -7.01 2.12 0.19
C ALA A 99 -6.37 2.63 1.49
N GLY A 100 -5.07 2.38 1.68
CA GLY A 100 -4.29 2.86 2.81
C GLY A 100 -4.28 4.39 2.93
N ARG A 101 -4.19 5.12 1.80
CA ARG A 101 -4.31 6.58 1.77
C ARG A 101 -5.61 7.05 2.42
N GLY A 102 -6.73 6.47 1.99
CA GLY A 102 -8.06 6.80 2.51
C GLY A 102 -8.22 6.41 3.97
N TYR A 103 -7.76 5.21 4.34
CA TYR A 103 -7.82 4.71 5.70
C TYR A 103 -7.04 5.59 6.69
N ALA A 104 -5.84 6.04 6.31
CA ALA A 104 -4.98 6.85 7.17
C ALA A 104 -5.25 8.37 7.11
N GLY A 105 -6.12 8.83 6.20
CA GLY A 105 -6.34 10.26 5.94
C GLY A 105 -5.06 10.97 5.47
N ALA A 106 -4.28 10.33 4.60
CA ALA A 106 -3.04 10.88 4.06
C ALA A 106 -3.29 11.70 2.78
N ASP A 107 -2.39 12.65 2.49
CA ASP A 107 -2.55 13.51 1.29
C ASP A 107 -2.10 12.78 0.03
N ALA A 108 -1.09 11.92 0.16
CA ALA A 108 -0.51 11.17 -0.93
C ALA A 108 -0.30 9.70 -0.56
N ALA A 109 -0.17 8.86 -1.59
CA ALA A 109 0.23 7.47 -1.44
C ALA A 109 1.26 7.05 -2.48
N ALA A 110 2.14 6.14 -2.09
CA ALA A 110 3.14 5.55 -2.96
C ALA A 110 3.20 4.03 -2.76
N VAL A 111 3.55 3.32 -3.82
CA VAL A 111 4.12 1.97 -3.74
C VAL A 111 5.62 2.11 -3.91
N VAL A 112 6.38 1.51 -2.99
CA VAL A 112 7.85 1.49 -3.03
C VAL A 112 8.32 0.07 -3.26
N SER A 113 9.20 -0.14 -4.23
CA SER A 113 9.75 -1.47 -4.53
C SER A 113 11.23 -1.45 -4.89
N ASN A 114 11.87 -2.61 -4.74
CA ASN A 114 13.18 -2.92 -5.32
C ASN A 114 13.07 -3.44 -6.78
N ALA A 115 11.86 -3.74 -7.23
CA ALA A 115 11.58 -4.36 -8.53
C ALA A 115 10.83 -3.38 -9.45
N PRO A 116 10.87 -3.58 -10.77
CA PRO A 116 10.07 -2.79 -11.71
C PRO A 116 8.57 -3.03 -11.52
N TYR A 117 7.75 -2.22 -12.18
CA TYR A 117 6.29 -2.34 -12.17
C TYR A 117 5.78 -2.85 -13.51
N THR A 118 4.61 -3.49 -13.50
CA THR A 118 3.93 -3.88 -14.75
C THR A 118 3.31 -2.66 -15.45
N ALA A 119 3.11 -2.73 -16.76
CA ALA A 119 2.42 -1.67 -17.52
C ALA A 119 1.00 -1.38 -16.98
N ALA A 120 0.29 -2.43 -16.53
CA ALA A 120 -1.02 -2.27 -15.90
C ALA A 120 -0.94 -1.50 -14.58
N ALA A 121 0.11 -1.73 -13.77
CA ALA A 121 0.32 -1.01 -12.52
C ALA A 121 0.59 0.47 -12.79
N HIS A 122 1.42 0.79 -13.79
CA HIS A 122 1.64 2.17 -14.24
C HIS A 122 0.33 2.85 -14.66
N ALA A 123 -0.47 2.19 -15.51
CA ALA A 123 -1.74 2.73 -15.98
C ALA A 123 -2.72 3.01 -14.83
N LEU A 124 -2.84 2.08 -13.88
CA LEU A 124 -3.70 2.26 -12.71
C LEU A 124 -3.19 3.37 -11.79
N ALA A 125 -1.89 3.36 -11.47
CA ALA A 125 -1.25 4.34 -10.60
C ALA A 125 -1.44 5.77 -11.10
N ALA A 126 -1.23 6.00 -12.40
CA ALA A 126 -1.48 7.28 -13.04
C ALA A 126 -2.95 7.71 -12.93
N ARG A 127 -3.90 6.78 -13.03
CA ARG A 127 -5.33 7.08 -12.95
C ARG A 127 -5.81 7.45 -11.55
N VAL A 128 -5.22 6.86 -10.50
CA VAL A 128 -5.69 7.04 -9.11
C VAL A 128 -4.79 7.97 -8.27
N GLY A 129 -3.72 8.49 -8.86
CA GLY A 129 -2.76 9.36 -8.19
C GLY A 129 -1.98 8.64 -7.09
N VAL A 130 -1.49 7.42 -7.37
CA VAL A 130 -0.56 6.70 -6.50
C VAL A 130 0.81 6.72 -7.17
N LEU A 131 1.86 7.07 -6.43
CA LEU A 131 3.21 7.09 -6.95
C LEU A 131 3.80 5.68 -7.02
N LEU A 132 4.60 5.41 -8.05
CA LEU A 132 5.40 4.20 -8.16
C LEU A 132 6.87 4.59 -8.03
N LEU A 133 7.53 4.15 -6.96
CA LEU A 133 8.86 4.59 -6.60
C LEU A 133 9.79 3.38 -6.46
N HIS A 134 11.00 3.51 -6.99
CA HIS A 134 12.06 2.60 -6.60
C HIS A 134 12.57 2.98 -5.20
N VAL A 135 13.13 2.04 -4.44
CA VAL A 135 13.67 2.33 -3.10
C VAL A 135 14.72 3.45 -3.10
N SER A 136 15.47 3.61 -4.20
CA SER A 136 16.44 4.69 -4.39
C SER A 136 15.81 6.08 -4.51
N ASP A 137 14.51 6.18 -4.73
CA ASP A 137 13.78 7.45 -4.87
C ASP A 137 13.32 8.02 -3.52
N LEU A 138 13.28 7.21 -2.46
CA LEU A 138 12.83 7.64 -1.13
C LEU A 138 13.57 8.85 -0.58
N PRO A 139 14.90 8.97 -0.71
CA PRO A 139 15.64 10.14 -0.22
C PRO A 139 15.14 11.48 -0.77
N ARG A 140 14.48 11.45 -1.93
CA ARG A 140 14.00 12.61 -2.70
C ARG A 140 12.49 12.66 -2.86
N VAL A 141 11.75 11.83 -2.12
CA VAL A 141 10.30 11.67 -2.28
C VAL A 141 9.52 12.99 -2.19
N GLU A 142 10.00 13.93 -1.39
CA GLU A 142 9.41 15.27 -1.22
C GLU A 142 9.24 16.03 -2.54
N ARG A 143 10.16 15.84 -3.49
CA ARG A 143 10.15 16.49 -4.81
C ARG A 143 9.38 15.69 -5.86
N LEU A 144 9.08 14.43 -5.58
CA LEU A 144 8.41 13.53 -6.52
C LEU A 144 6.90 13.51 -6.30
N VAL A 145 6.46 13.77 -5.07
CA VAL A 145 5.03 13.82 -4.74
C VAL A 145 4.44 15.15 -5.19
N ASP A 146 3.42 15.05 -6.03
CA ASP A 146 2.54 16.17 -6.35
C ASP A 146 1.53 16.35 -5.20
N TRP A 147 1.75 17.38 -4.38
CA TRP A 147 0.97 17.61 -3.17
C TRP A 147 -0.28 18.44 -3.50
N PRO A 148 -1.47 18.03 -3.05
CA PRO A 148 -2.67 18.85 -3.24
C PRO A 148 -2.52 20.20 -2.51
N ASP A 149 -3.03 21.29 -3.07
CA ASP A 149 -2.90 22.63 -2.47
C ASP A 149 -3.33 22.67 -1.00
N ALA A 150 -4.46 22.02 -0.69
CA ALA A 150 -4.94 21.83 0.67
C ALA A 150 -4.60 20.41 1.18
N PRO A 151 -4.17 20.25 2.45
CA PRO A 151 -4.01 18.93 3.06
C PRO A 151 -5.37 18.24 3.20
N ALA A 152 -5.38 16.91 3.07
CA ALA A 152 -6.58 16.08 3.09
C ALA A 152 -7.36 16.12 4.41
N SER A 153 -6.75 16.62 5.50
CA SER A 153 -7.43 16.89 6.77
C SER A 153 -6.66 17.94 7.59
N PRO A 154 -7.34 18.86 8.33
CA PRO A 154 -6.70 19.71 9.33
C PRO A 154 -6.15 18.82 10.44
N ARG A 155 -4.83 18.82 10.61
CA ARG A 155 -4.18 17.94 11.59
C ARG A 155 -3.97 18.67 12.89
N PRO A 156 -4.05 17.98 14.04
CA PRO A 156 -3.44 18.50 15.24
C PRO A 156 -1.94 18.68 14.96
N GLU A 157 -1.52 19.93 14.92
CA GLU A 157 -0.11 20.34 14.98
C GLU A 157 0.60 19.48 16.04
N ALA A 158 1.79 18.98 15.70
CA ALA A 158 2.51 17.97 16.47
C ALA A 158 2.31 18.16 17.98
N ALA A 159 1.62 17.21 18.63
CA ALA A 159 1.33 17.31 20.05
C ALA A 159 2.62 17.68 20.80
N PRO A 160 2.60 18.74 21.64
CA PRO A 160 3.80 19.26 22.27
C PRO A 160 4.51 18.11 22.98
N ALA A 161 5.82 18.02 22.77
CA ALA A 161 6.70 16.99 23.29
C ALA A 161 6.24 16.57 24.69
N ARG A 162 5.68 15.36 24.77
CA ARG A 162 5.02 14.79 25.94
C ARG A 162 5.81 15.15 27.19
N ALA A 163 5.35 16.14 27.95
CA ALA A 163 5.95 16.52 29.22
C ALA A 163 6.13 15.23 30.01
N LYS A 164 7.36 14.91 30.41
CA LYS A 164 7.70 13.69 31.15
C LYS A 164 6.72 13.57 32.31
N ARG A 165 5.68 12.76 32.16
CA ARG A 165 4.73 12.46 33.24
C ARG A 165 5.59 11.90 34.35
N ARG A 166 5.81 12.69 35.40
CA ARG A 166 6.43 12.21 36.64
C ARG A 166 5.63 10.97 37.03
N ARG A 167 6.31 9.83 37.13
CA ARG A 167 5.69 8.60 37.64
C ARG A 167 5.02 8.95 38.96
N PRO A 168 3.73 8.64 39.16
CA PRO A 168 3.16 8.71 40.49
C PRO A 168 3.99 7.78 41.37
N ARG A 169 4.43 8.28 42.53
CA ARG A 169 5.07 7.45 43.56
C ARG A 169 4.09 6.33 43.88
N ARG A 170 4.55 5.08 43.72
CA ARG A 170 3.82 3.86 44.06
C ARG A 170 3.40 3.99 45.54
N PRO A 171 2.10 4.02 45.88
CA PRO A 171 1.70 3.97 47.28
C PRO A 171 2.15 2.63 47.87
N ALA A 172 2.65 2.67 49.11
CA ALA A 172 3.08 1.50 49.84
C ALA A 172 1.96 0.45 49.91
N ALA A 173 2.32 -0.82 49.74
CA ALA A 173 1.38 -1.93 49.79
C ALA A 173 0.66 -1.96 51.15
N ALA A 174 -0.67 -1.92 51.11
CA ALA A 174 -1.49 -2.18 52.29
C ALA A 174 -1.42 -3.69 52.62
N PRO A 175 -1.39 -4.08 53.91
CA PRO A 175 -1.27 -5.48 54.31
C PRO A 175 -2.53 -6.29 54.01
N ALA A 176 -2.31 -7.55 53.60
CA ALA A 176 -3.33 -8.51 53.22
C ALA A 176 -4.35 -8.76 54.35
N ARG A 177 -5.63 -8.51 54.06
CA ARG A 177 -6.74 -8.95 54.92
C ARG A 177 -7.01 -10.43 54.65
N ARG A 178 -6.95 -11.26 55.70
CA ARG A 178 -7.33 -12.67 55.67
C ARG A 178 -8.86 -12.79 55.64
N SER A 179 -9.40 -13.56 54.70
CA SER A 179 -10.82 -13.92 54.67
C SER A 179 -11.10 -15.10 55.61
N PRO A 180 -12.22 -15.10 56.36
CA PRO A 180 -12.68 -16.27 57.11
C PRO A 180 -13.41 -17.27 56.19
N ALA A 181 -13.47 -18.52 56.64
CA ALA A 181 -13.95 -19.68 55.90
C ALA A 181 -15.47 -19.96 56.05
N MET A 182 -15.96 -20.84 55.15
CA MET A 182 -17.15 -21.73 55.21
C MET A 182 -18.49 -21.20 54.62
N PRO A 183 -19.47 -22.04 54.23
CA PRO A 183 -19.53 -23.52 54.18
C PRO A 183 -20.02 -24.14 52.84
N VAL A 184 -19.99 -25.48 52.81
CA VAL A 184 -20.49 -26.42 51.78
C VAL A 184 -22.01 -26.64 51.95
N ALA A 185 -22.68 -26.95 50.82
CA ALA A 185 -23.97 -27.67 50.66
C ALA A 185 -25.22 -26.85 50.28
N ALA A 186 -25.69 -27.10 49.04
CA ALA A 186 -27.09 -27.22 48.58
C ALA A 186 -27.09 -27.03 47.05
N ALA A 187 -27.75 -27.78 46.17
CA ALA A 187 -28.53 -29.00 46.26
C ALA A 187 -28.67 -29.52 44.82
N LEU A 188 -28.66 -30.85 44.67
CA LEU A 188 -29.13 -31.57 43.49
C LEU A 188 -30.58 -31.21 43.18
N LEU A 189 -30.91 -30.99 41.90
CA LEU A 189 -32.01 -31.67 41.20
C LEU A 189 -32.16 -31.20 39.74
N ALA A 190 -32.56 -32.16 38.91
CA ALA A 190 -33.10 -32.06 37.55
C ALA A 190 -32.08 -31.94 36.40
N GLY A 191 -31.66 -33.13 35.93
CA GLY A 191 -31.22 -33.31 34.56
C GLY A 191 -32.38 -33.41 33.55
N ILE A 192 -31.98 -33.33 32.28
CA ILE A 192 -32.62 -33.87 31.07
C ILE A 192 -33.84 -33.09 30.53
N ILE A 193 -33.56 -32.12 29.64
CA ILE A 193 -34.37 -31.90 28.42
C ILE A 193 -33.42 -31.79 27.21
N LEU A 194 -33.39 -32.88 26.46
CA LEU A 194 -33.30 -33.03 25.00
C LEU A 194 -32.74 -31.86 24.16
N LEU A 195 -31.52 -32.09 23.66
CA LEU A 195 -31.11 -32.03 22.25
C LEU A 195 -32.00 -31.19 21.29
N VAL A 196 -31.76 -29.89 21.21
CA VAL A 196 -32.17 -29.05 20.06
C VAL A 196 -30.91 -28.60 19.33
N PRO A 197 -30.70 -28.98 18.06
CA PRO A 197 -29.59 -28.43 17.28
C PRO A 197 -29.90 -26.97 16.98
N HIS A 198 -29.13 -26.05 17.56
CA HIS A 198 -29.22 -24.63 17.26
C HIS A 198 -28.71 -24.38 15.85
N ARG A 199 -29.61 -24.33 14.85
CA ARG A 199 -29.28 -23.79 13.52
C ARG A 199 -29.20 -22.27 13.66
N GLY A 200 -27.99 -21.72 13.54
CA GLY A 200 -27.82 -20.29 13.32
C GLY A 200 -28.48 -19.86 12.00
N PRO A 201 -28.77 -18.56 11.81
CA PRO A 201 -29.30 -18.07 10.55
C PRO A 201 -28.34 -18.44 9.41
N GLU A 202 -28.88 -19.03 8.34
CA GLU A 202 -28.10 -19.39 7.15
C GLU A 202 -27.46 -18.12 6.56
N PRO A 203 -26.18 -18.17 6.15
CA PRO A 203 -25.58 -17.07 5.41
C PRO A 203 -26.34 -16.85 4.10
N PRO A 204 -26.48 -15.60 3.63
CA PRO A 204 -27.16 -15.31 2.39
C PRO A 204 -26.48 -16.03 1.22
N ALA A 205 -27.29 -16.64 0.36
CA ALA A 205 -26.82 -17.38 -0.80
C ALA A 205 -25.88 -16.53 -1.67
N PRO A 206 -24.81 -17.13 -2.22
CA PRO A 206 -23.91 -16.41 -3.13
C PRO A 206 -24.70 -15.90 -4.34
N PRO A 207 -24.36 -14.70 -4.87
CA PRO A 207 -25.02 -14.18 -6.05
C PRO A 207 -24.88 -15.17 -7.21
N GLN A 208 -26.01 -15.56 -7.80
CA GLN A 208 -26.01 -16.46 -8.94
C GLN A 208 -25.25 -15.81 -10.11
N PRO A 209 -24.40 -16.55 -10.83
CA PRO A 209 -23.73 -16.02 -12.00
C PRO A 209 -24.79 -15.62 -13.02
N ALA A 210 -24.77 -14.34 -13.42
CA ALA A 210 -25.62 -13.84 -14.49
C ALA A 210 -25.54 -14.77 -15.69
N ALA A 211 -26.69 -15.25 -16.16
CA ALA A 211 -26.78 -16.09 -17.34
C ALA A 211 -26.05 -15.39 -18.50
N ARG A 212 -24.98 -16.01 -19.00
CA ARG A 212 -24.31 -15.53 -20.21
C ARG A 212 -25.35 -15.53 -21.34
N PRO A 213 -25.46 -14.43 -22.12
CA PRO A 213 -26.32 -14.43 -23.29
C PRO A 213 -25.89 -15.57 -24.22
N ALA A 214 -26.87 -16.33 -24.72
CA ALA A 214 -26.63 -17.41 -25.67
C ALA A 214 -25.85 -16.87 -26.87
N ARG A 215 -24.76 -17.55 -27.24
CA ARG A 215 -24.02 -17.20 -28.45
C ARG A 215 -24.95 -17.33 -29.66
N PRO A 216 -24.97 -16.35 -30.59
CA PRO A 216 -25.75 -16.49 -31.81
C PRO A 216 -25.29 -17.74 -32.57
N ARG A 217 -26.26 -18.53 -33.06
CA ARG A 217 -25.97 -19.68 -33.93
C ARG A 217 -25.23 -19.19 -35.17
N PRO A 218 -24.14 -19.85 -35.59
CA PRO A 218 -23.51 -19.54 -36.88
C PRO A 218 -24.51 -19.80 -38.01
N PRO A 219 -24.46 -19.02 -39.11
CA PRO A 219 -25.30 -19.25 -40.27
C PRO A 219 -25.02 -20.64 -40.85
N ALA A 220 -26.07 -21.32 -41.30
CA ALA A 220 -25.97 -22.60 -41.97
C ALA A 220 -25.10 -22.44 -43.23
N VAL A 221 -23.94 -23.09 -43.25
CA VAL A 221 -23.13 -23.21 -44.46
C VAL A 221 -23.92 -24.12 -45.41
N ALA A 222 -24.39 -23.54 -46.51
CA ALA A 222 -24.96 -24.31 -47.61
C ALA A 222 -23.84 -25.19 -48.18
N VAL A 223 -24.00 -26.50 -48.05
CA VAL A 223 -23.15 -27.48 -48.74
C VAL A 223 -23.58 -27.46 -50.21
N GLU A 224 -22.77 -26.85 -51.07
CA GLU A 224 -22.91 -26.99 -52.52
C GLU A 224 -22.72 -28.47 -52.89
N GLN A 225 -23.73 -29.04 -53.54
CA GLN A 225 -23.70 -30.37 -54.15
C GLN A 225 -22.82 -30.29 -55.41
N PRO A 226 -21.89 -31.23 -55.65
CA PRO A 226 -21.10 -31.22 -56.88
C PRO A 226 -21.97 -31.57 -58.10
N GLU A 227 -21.99 -30.67 -59.07
CA GLU A 227 -22.62 -30.90 -60.38
C GLU A 227 -21.88 -32.00 -61.17
N GLY A 228 -22.67 -32.97 -61.64
CA GLY A 228 -22.61 -33.52 -62.99
C GLY A 228 -21.29 -34.10 -63.51
N ALA A 229 -21.05 -35.39 -63.25
CA ALA A 229 -20.19 -36.20 -64.12
C ALA A 229 -20.96 -36.58 -65.41
N PRO A 230 -20.41 -36.38 -66.62
CA PRO A 230 -21.07 -36.79 -67.86
C PRO A 230 -20.97 -38.31 -68.06
N SER A 231 -22.09 -38.89 -68.46
CA SER A 231 -22.28 -40.31 -68.70
C SER A 231 -21.49 -40.81 -69.92
N LEU A 232 -20.78 -41.93 -69.73
CA LEU A 232 -20.21 -42.74 -70.82
C LEU A 232 -21.34 -43.32 -71.67
N ARG A 233 -21.64 -42.69 -72.81
CA ARG A 233 -22.23 -43.35 -73.99
C ARG A 233 -22.07 -42.46 -75.21
N ALA A 234 -21.74 -43.11 -76.32
CA ALA A 234 -21.60 -42.57 -77.68
C ALA A 234 -20.27 -41.84 -77.98
N ARG A 235 -19.29 -42.62 -78.47
CA ARG A 235 -18.60 -42.39 -79.75
C ARG A 235 -17.68 -43.58 -80.09
N ARG A 236 -18.32 -44.66 -80.57
CA ARG A 236 -17.77 -45.52 -81.62
C ARG A 236 -18.42 -45.06 -82.91
N ALA A 237 -17.66 -44.42 -83.81
CA ALA A 237 -17.89 -44.35 -85.26
C ALA A 237 -16.92 -43.33 -85.86
N ALA A 238 -15.77 -43.84 -86.33
CA ALA A 238 -14.97 -43.42 -87.49
C ALA A 238 -13.60 -44.08 -87.36
#